data_AF-A0A0T0ME60-F1
#
_entry.id   AF-A0A0T0ME60-F1
#
_cell.length_a   1.000
_cell.length_b   1.000
_cell.length_c   1.000
_cell.angle_alpha   90.00
_cell.angle_beta   90.00
_cell.angle_gamma   90.00
#
_symmetry.space_group_name_H-M   'P 1'
#
loop_
_entity.id
_entity.type
_entity.pdbx_description
1 polymer ?
#
loop_
_entity_poly.entity_id
_entity_poly.type
_entity_poly.pdbx_seq_one_letter_code
_entity_poly.pdbx_strand_id
1 'polypeptide(L)'
;MPRMLRRAAVLGATAHVASNRGAARANAQNAQQAAQQPPAPQYEAPVPDAAPAPTDIYAELTQLKGLLDAGVLTQAEFDAQKQKLLAG
;
A
#
# COMPACT_ATOMS: atom_id res chain seq x y z
N MET A 1 -49.16 18.61 0.95
CA MET A 1 -47.86 19.07 0.42
C MET A 1 -47.77 20.59 0.63
N PRO A 2 -46.98 21.09 1.61
CA PRO A 2 -46.85 22.53 1.82
C PRO A 2 -46.08 23.20 0.69
N ARG A 3 -46.36 24.49 0.54
CA ARG A 3 -46.03 25.38 -0.57
C ARG A 3 -44.70 26.11 -0.30
N MET A 4 -44.23 26.80 -1.35
CA MET A 4 -43.43 28.03 -1.35
C MET A 4 -41.92 27.90 -1.51
N LEU A 5 -41.50 28.13 -2.77
CA LEU A 5 -40.37 28.96 -3.14
C LEU A 5 -40.10 30.07 -2.11
N ARG A 6 -38.84 30.25 -1.72
CA ARG A 6 -38.23 31.58 -1.60
C ARG A 6 -36.70 31.48 -1.60
N ARG A 7 -36.12 31.81 -2.76
CA ARG A 7 -34.76 32.37 -2.89
C ARG A 7 -34.67 33.64 -2.04
N ALA A 8 -33.69 33.73 -1.14
CA ALA A 8 -33.12 34.95 -0.56
C ALA A 8 -32.02 34.52 0.43
N ALA A 9 -30.82 35.07 0.49
CA ALA A 9 -30.25 36.18 -0.24
C ALA A 9 -28.72 35.97 -0.26
N VAL A 10 -28.12 36.16 -1.42
CA VAL A 10 -26.69 36.50 -1.52
C VAL A 10 -26.58 37.95 -1.04
N LEU A 11 -26.11 38.11 0.18
CA LEU A 11 -25.62 39.37 0.76
C LEU A 11 -24.22 39.01 1.28
N GLY A 12 -23.13 39.49 0.69
CA GLY A 12 -22.85 40.92 0.53
C GLY A 12 -22.17 41.41 1.82
N ALA A 13 -20.96 40.90 2.10
CA ALA A 13 -20.13 41.38 3.21
C ALA A 13 -18.73 41.75 2.69
N THR A 14 -18.69 42.83 1.91
CA THR A 14 -17.46 43.59 1.63
C THR A 14 -17.09 44.38 2.89
N ALA A 15 -16.44 43.72 3.85
CA ALA A 15 -15.82 44.37 5.00
C ALA A 15 -14.61 43.57 5.51
N HIS A 16 -13.67 43.22 4.62
CA HIS A 16 -12.42 42.56 5.00
C HIS A 16 -11.23 43.22 4.31
N VAL A 17 -10.85 44.44 4.70
CA VAL A 17 -9.61 45.07 4.18
C VAL A 17 -8.64 45.54 5.26
N ALA A 18 -9.00 45.56 6.54
CA ALA A 18 -8.06 45.96 7.61
C ALA A 18 -7.44 44.81 8.42
N SER A 19 -7.76 43.55 8.14
CA SER A 19 -7.31 42.39 8.94
C SER A 19 -6.10 41.64 8.35
N ASN A 20 -5.63 42.05 7.16
CA ASN A 20 -4.70 41.23 6.38
C ASN A 20 -3.24 41.29 6.88
N ARG A 21 -2.83 42.36 7.57
CA ARG A 21 -1.43 42.54 8.01
C ARG A 21 -1.08 41.71 9.26
N GLY A 22 -2.00 41.58 10.21
CA GLY A 22 -1.82 40.73 11.39
C GLY A 22 -1.85 39.24 11.02
N ALA A 23 -2.77 38.87 10.14
CA ALA A 23 -2.85 37.51 9.59
C ALA A 23 -1.57 37.13 8.84
N ALA A 24 -1.03 38.01 7.98
CA ALA A 24 0.23 37.75 7.28
C ALA A 24 1.42 37.56 8.24
N ARG A 25 1.50 38.34 9.32
CA ARG A 25 2.57 38.20 10.33
C ARG A 25 2.43 36.92 11.15
N ALA A 26 1.21 36.57 11.57
CA ALA A 26 0.93 35.32 12.27
C ALA A 26 1.23 34.11 11.37
N ASN A 27 0.88 34.20 10.08
CA ASN A 27 1.16 33.15 9.11
C ASN A 27 2.67 33.02 8.84
N ALA A 28 3.41 34.13 8.80
CA ALA A 28 4.87 34.11 8.65
C ALA A 28 5.57 33.52 9.89
N GLN A 29 5.11 33.84 11.10
CA GLN A 29 5.63 33.26 12.34
C GLN A 29 5.34 31.75 12.43
N ASN A 30 4.14 31.33 12.03
CA ASN A 30 3.76 29.91 11.98
C ASN A 30 4.56 29.15 10.89
N ALA A 31 4.77 29.77 9.72
CA ALA A 31 5.61 29.21 8.67
C ALA A 31 7.09 29.06 9.09
N GLN A 32 7.62 29.98 9.90
CA GLN A 32 8.98 29.88 10.44
C GLN A 32 9.10 28.79 11.50
N GLN A 33 8.06 28.55 12.30
CA GLN A 33 8.04 27.47 13.30
C GLN A 33 7.89 26.09 12.65
N ALA A 34 7.12 25.98 11.56
CA ALA A 34 7.00 24.75 10.77
C ALA A 34 8.32 24.34 10.07
N ALA A 35 9.19 25.32 9.78
CA ALA A 35 10.47 25.05 9.10
C ALA A 35 11.59 24.53 10.01
N GLN A 36 11.39 24.46 11.34
CA GLN A 36 12.41 24.03 12.30
C GLN A 36 12.19 22.63 12.90
N GLN A 37 11.29 21.81 12.38
CA GLN A 37 11.20 20.42 12.85
C GLN A 37 12.39 19.61 12.33
N PRO A 38 13.27 19.08 13.21
CA PRO A 38 14.29 18.14 12.79
C PRO A 38 13.64 16.85 12.25
N PRO A 39 14.21 16.22 11.21
CA PRO A 39 13.68 14.97 10.68
C PRO A 39 13.74 13.89 11.77
N ALA A 40 12.59 13.27 12.04
CA ALA A 40 12.51 12.13 12.94
C ALA A 40 13.34 10.96 12.39
N PRO A 41 14.03 10.18 13.25
CA PRO A 41 14.75 9.00 12.81
C PRO A 41 13.77 8.01 12.17
N GLN A 42 14.00 7.70 10.90
CA GLN A 42 13.29 6.64 10.21
C GLN A 42 13.81 5.30 10.74
N TYR A 43 12.99 4.63 11.54
CA TYR A 43 13.18 3.22 11.83
C TYR A 43 12.85 2.44 10.55
N GLU A 44 13.83 1.73 9.99
CA GLU A 44 13.59 0.73 8.95
C GLU A 44 12.66 -0.34 9.51
N ALA A 45 11.47 -0.45 8.91
CA ALA A 45 10.56 -1.54 9.20
C ALA A 45 11.21 -2.86 8.73
N PRO A 46 11.10 -3.96 9.52
CA PRO A 46 11.58 -5.25 9.08
C PRO A 46 10.91 -5.62 7.76
N VAL A 47 11.74 -5.92 6.75
CA VAL A 47 11.30 -6.37 5.44
C VAL A 47 10.50 -7.65 5.66
N PRO A 48 9.22 -7.74 5.25
CA PRO A 48 8.49 -8.99 5.35
C PRO A 48 9.23 -10.03 4.51
N ASP A 49 9.57 -11.16 5.14
CA ASP A 49 10.06 -12.35 4.47
C ASP A 49 9.18 -12.62 3.24
N ALA A 50 9.82 -12.67 2.07
CA ALA A 50 9.15 -12.97 0.82
C ALA A 50 8.38 -14.28 1.00
N ALA A 51 7.04 -14.18 1.02
CA ALA A 51 6.17 -15.34 1.07
C ALA A 51 6.60 -16.31 -0.05
N PRO A 52 6.71 -17.62 0.24
CA PRO A 52 7.08 -18.59 -0.77
C PRO A 52 6.15 -18.41 -1.97
N ALA A 53 6.76 -18.25 -3.15
CA ALA A 53 6.03 -18.11 -4.40
C ALA A 53 5.03 -19.26 -4.52
N PRO A 54 3.82 -19.02 -5.08
CA PRO A 54 2.84 -20.07 -5.25
C PRO A 54 3.51 -21.22 -5.98
N THR A 55 3.53 -22.37 -5.32
CA THR A 55 4.18 -23.58 -5.79
C THR A 55 3.59 -23.96 -7.13
N ASP A 56 4.31 -23.69 -8.21
CA ASP A 56 3.87 -24.06 -9.55
C ASP A 56 4.04 -25.58 -9.67
N ILE A 57 2.92 -26.29 -9.60
CA ILE A 57 2.86 -27.75 -9.70
C ILE A 57 3.61 -28.23 -10.96
N TYR A 58 3.56 -27.47 -12.06
CA TYR A 58 4.28 -27.82 -13.30
C TYR A 58 5.80 -27.68 -13.14
N ALA A 59 6.26 -26.67 -12.41
CA ALA A 59 7.68 -26.49 -12.12
C ALA A 59 8.21 -27.63 -11.25
N GLU A 60 7.49 -28.03 -10.20
CA GLU A 60 7.88 -29.15 -9.34
C GLU A 60 7.87 -30.49 -10.09
N LEU A 61 6.85 -30.76 -10.93
CA LEU A 61 6.82 -31.96 -11.77
C LEU A 61 8.01 -32.03 -12.73
N THR A 62 8.45 -30.88 -13.25
CA THR A 62 9.63 -30.79 -14.11
C THR A 62 10.92 -31.07 -13.34
N GLN A 63 11.05 -30.55 -12.12
CA GLN A 63 12.18 -30.85 -11.24
C GLN A 63 12.23 -32.34 -10.88
N LEU A 64 11.10 -32.94 -10.51
CA LEU A 64 10.99 -34.36 -10.21
C LEU A 64 11.40 -35.23 -11.40
N LYS A 65 11.02 -34.84 -12.62
CA LYS A 65 11.45 -35.54 -13.84
C LYS A 65 12.96 -35.43 -14.05
N GLY A 66 13.54 -34.26 -13.84
CA GLY A 66 14.99 -34.08 -13.90
C GLY A 66 15.75 -34.97 -12.90
N LEU A 67 15.21 -35.15 -11.70
CA LEU A 67 15.79 -36.03 -10.68
C LEU A 67 15.66 -37.52 -11.03
N LEU A 68 14.56 -37.93 -11.67
CA LEU A 68 14.40 -39.28 -12.22
C LEU A 68 15.42 -39.54 -13.33
N ASP A 69 15.54 -38.62 -14.29
CA ASP A 69 16.47 -38.73 -15.42
C ASP A 69 17.94 -38.73 -14.95
N ALA A 70 18.25 -38.02 -13.86
CA ALA A 70 19.55 -38.06 -13.19
C ALA A 70 19.79 -39.36 -12.39
N GLY A 71 18.81 -40.25 -12.29
CA GLY A 71 18.88 -41.49 -11.51
C GLY A 71 18.89 -41.29 -9.99
N VAL A 72 18.56 -40.08 -9.52
CA VAL A 72 18.48 -39.74 -8.08
C VAL A 72 17.18 -40.27 -7.47
N LEU A 73 16.10 -40.31 -8.25
CA LEU A 73 14.82 -40.89 -7.88
C LEU A 73 14.55 -42.15 -8.71
N THR A 74 13.91 -43.16 -8.11
CA THR A 74 13.32 -44.26 -8.87
C THR A 74 11.94 -43.89 -9.40
N GLN A 75 11.46 -44.67 -10.38
CA GLN A 75 10.14 -44.48 -10.98
C GLN A 75 9.02 -44.49 -9.93
N ALA A 76 9.11 -45.36 -8.92
CA ALA A 76 8.13 -45.47 -7.86
C ALA A 76 8.06 -44.20 -6.99
N GLU A 77 9.20 -43.59 -6.71
CA GLU A 77 9.27 -42.35 -5.91
C GLU A 77 8.77 -41.14 -6.69
N PHE A 78 9.08 -41.07 -7.99
CA PHE A 78 8.53 -40.04 -8.88
C PHE A 78 7.00 -40.11 -8.93
N ASP A 79 6.43 -41.30 -9.10
CA ASP A 79 4.98 -41.47 -9.21
C ASP A 79 4.25 -41.15 -7.89
N ALA A 80 4.83 -41.52 -6.74
CA ALA A 80 4.30 -41.17 -5.42
C ALA A 80 4.25 -39.65 -5.20
N GLN A 81 5.32 -38.94 -5.58
CA GLN A 81 5.39 -37.48 -5.46
C GLN A 81 4.43 -36.80 -6.43
N LYS A 82 4.36 -37.24 -7.69
CA LYS A 82 3.39 -36.73 -8.66
C LYS A 82 1.95 -36.86 -8.17
N GLN A 83 1.59 -37.99 -7.57
CA GLN A 83 0.25 -38.17 -6.99
C GLN A 83 0.00 -37.20 -5.84
N LYS A 84 0.98 -37.02 -4.95
CA LYS A 84 0.89 -36.07 -3.83
C LYS A 84 0.71 -34.63 -4.30
N LEU A 85 1.44 -34.23 -5.34
CA LEU A 85 1.34 -32.89 -5.94
C LEU A 85 0.01 -32.63 -6.64
N LEU A 86 -0.62 -33.67 -7.21
CA LEU A 86 -1.91 -33.55 -7.90
C LEU A 86 -3.12 -33.71 -6.97
N ALA A 87 -2.94 -34.33 -5.81
CA ALA A 87 -3.99 -34.58 -4.83
C ALA A 87 -4.05 -33.54 -3.70
N GLY A 88 -3.01 -32.72 -3.53
CA GLY A 88 -2.98 -31.55 -2.64
C GLY A 88 -3.52 -30.31 -3.33
#